data_AF-A0A6G9WDD3-F1
#
_entry.id   AF-A0A6G9WDD3-F1
#
_cell.length_a   1.000
_cell.length_b   1.000
_cell.length_c   1.000
_cell.angle_alpha   90.00
_cell.angle_beta   90.00
_cell.angle_gamma   90.00
#
_symmetry.space_group_name_H-M   'P 1'
#
loop_
_entity.id
_entity.type
_entity.pdbx_description
1 polymer ?
#
loop_
_entity_poly.entity_id
_entity_poly.type
_entity_poly.pdbx_seq_one_letter_code
_entity_poly.pdbx_strand_id
1 'polypeptide(L)'
;MIPQSFRIAMLNTLRIGPYDTPYRTNAPLREWLIAARSGPTGEHLIISDTATSVDSEDIRAPDDLSEQNSIVAILAELHDSAPQFLMLRHLPDGVSVPGRFFPADGVAVLSLDGAALGLNAFGRHAHSRGTVDGRIVLHDIPHPAPDAEGAINWHFAALEHPWSAAMK
;
A
#
# COMPACT_ATOMS: atom_id res chain seq x y z
N MET A 1 13.40 -16.11 -6.44
CA MET A 1 13.67 -15.32 -5.23
C MET A 1 13.14 -13.92 -5.48
N ILE A 2 12.39 -13.36 -4.54
CA ILE A 2 11.86 -11.99 -4.67
C ILE A 2 13.01 -10.98 -4.52
N PRO A 3 13.15 -10.00 -5.43
CA PRO A 3 14.20 -8.99 -5.33
C PRO A 3 14.13 -8.24 -4.00
N GLN A 4 15.29 -7.87 -3.46
CA GLN A 4 15.38 -7.04 -2.24
C GLN A 4 15.17 -5.54 -2.53
N SER A 5 15.24 -5.14 -3.80
CA SER A 5 14.91 -3.79 -4.23
C SER A 5 14.16 -3.80 -5.55
N PHE A 6 13.09 -3.02 -5.61
CA PHE A 6 12.31 -2.77 -6.82
C PHE A 6 11.41 -1.54 -6.61
N ARG A 7 10.88 -1.00 -7.70
CA ARG A 7 9.74 -0.08 -7.74
C ARG A 7 8.93 -0.39 -8.99
N ILE A 8 7.70 -0.85 -8.81
CA ILE A 8 6.88 -1.40 -9.89
C ILE A 8 5.43 -0.92 -9.78
N ALA A 9 4.73 -0.85 -10.91
CA ALA A 9 3.29 -0.66 -10.92
C ALA A 9 2.60 -2.01 -10.71
N MET A 10 1.55 -2.01 -9.90
CA MET A 10 0.72 -3.18 -9.64
C MET A 10 -0.75 -2.84 -9.86
N LEU A 11 -1.45 -3.71 -10.57
CA LEU A 11 -2.88 -3.61 -10.74
C LEU A 11 -3.56 -4.26 -9.56
N ASN A 12 -4.19 -3.45 -8.72
CA ASN A 12 -4.79 -3.87 -7.46
C ASN A 12 -6.29 -4.15 -7.61
N THR A 13 -6.73 -5.24 -7.01
CA THR A 13 -8.14 -5.47 -6.67
C THR A 13 -8.35 -5.03 -5.23
N LEU A 14 -8.92 -3.83 -5.07
CA LEU A 14 -9.22 -3.21 -3.78
C LEU A 14 -10.60 -3.64 -3.29
N ARG A 15 -10.68 -4.13 -2.05
CA ARG A 15 -11.94 -4.24 -1.32
C ARG A 15 -11.86 -3.43 -0.04
N ILE A 16 -12.93 -2.70 0.28
CA ILE A 16 -13.03 -1.85 1.48
C ILE A 16 -14.23 -2.31 2.32
N GLY A 17 -14.13 -2.18 3.64
CA GLY A 17 -15.26 -2.41 4.53
C GLY A 17 -15.16 -1.67 5.87
N PRO A 18 -16.08 -1.98 6.82
CA PRO A 18 -16.10 -1.33 8.13
C PRO A 18 -14.89 -1.72 9.00
N TYR A 19 -14.31 -0.76 9.72
CA TYR A 19 -13.09 -0.93 10.53
C TYR A 19 -13.10 -2.15 11.48
N ASP A 20 -14.20 -2.33 12.22
CA ASP A 20 -14.31 -3.38 13.25
C ASP A 20 -14.72 -4.75 12.70
N THR A 21 -15.03 -4.86 11.41
CA THR A 21 -15.41 -6.12 10.77
C THR A 21 -14.58 -6.38 9.51
N PRO A 22 -13.26 -6.59 9.63
CA PRO A 22 -12.37 -6.72 8.47
C PRO A 22 -12.74 -7.88 7.52
N TYR A 23 -13.44 -8.90 8.01
CA TYR A 23 -13.95 -9.99 7.17
C TYR A 23 -15.12 -9.57 6.25
N ARG A 24 -15.75 -8.41 6.48
CA ARG A 24 -16.83 -7.87 5.65
C ARG A 24 -16.26 -6.80 4.74
N THR A 25 -16.38 -7.03 3.43
CA THR A 25 -15.95 -6.06 2.42
C THR A 25 -17.01 -5.86 1.36
N ASN A 26 -16.98 -4.68 0.75
CA ASN A 26 -17.80 -4.33 -0.41
C ASN A 26 -17.33 -5.07 -1.67
N ALA A 27 -18.04 -4.83 -2.78
CA ALA A 27 -17.62 -5.26 -4.10
C ALA A 27 -16.22 -4.73 -4.44
N PRO A 28 -15.40 -5.51 -5.17
CA PRO A 28 -14.05 -5.09 -5.53
C PRO A 28 -14.07 -3.92 -6.51
N LEU A 29 -13.09 -3.03 -6.33
CA LEU A 29 -12.70 -1.99 -7.26
C LEU A 29 -11.31 -2.31 -7.81
N ARG A 30 -10.96 -1.69 -8.94
CA ARG A 30 -9.62 -1.81 -9.53
C ARG A 30 -8.94 -0.46 -9.57
N GLU A 31 -7.67 -0.45 -9.17
CA GLU A 31 -6.84 0.74 -9.17
C GLU A 31 -5.37 0.38 -9.42
N TRP A 32 -4.58 1.38 -9.80
CA TRP A 32 -3.13 1.24 -9.87
C TRP A 32 -2.49 1.57 -8.51
N LEU A 33 -1.57 0.71 -8.10
CA LEU A 33 -0.64 0.95 -7.00
C LEU A 33 0.80 1.03 -7.53
N ILE A 34 1.66 1.69 -6.77
CA ILE A 34 3.11 1.55 -6.90
C ILE A 34 3.63 0.85 -5.65
N ALA A 35 4.27 -0.31 -5.82
CA ALA A 35 4.94 -1.02 -4.75
C ALA A 35 6.45 -0.84 -4.91
N ALA A 36 7.12 -0.50 -3.81
CA ALA A 36 8.56 -0.35 -3.76
C ALA A 36 9.14 -1.11 -2.56
N ARG A 37 10.13 -1.96 -2.82
CA ARG A 37 10.94 -2.58 -1.78
C ARG A 37 12.29 -1.89 -1.71
N SER A 38 12.73 -1.54 -0.50
CA SER A 38 13.94 -0.75 -0.29
C SER A 38 14.61 -1.08 1.06
N GLY A 39 15.74 -0.42 1.31
CA GLY A 39 16.61 -0.67 2.46
C GLY A 39 17.81 -1.56 2.10
N PRO A 40 18.93 -1.46 2.84
CA PRO A 40 20.14 -2.27 2.65
C PRO A 40 19.89 -3.77 2.45
N THR A 41 18.85 -4.31 3.06
CA THR A 41 18.49 -5.74 2.99
C THR A 41 17.07 -5.97 2.45
N GLY A 42 16.44 -4.94 1.90
CA GLY A 42 15.04 -5.00 1.46
C GLY A 42 14.06 -5.08 2.63
N GLU A 43 14.39 -4.45 3.76
CA GLU A 43 13.61 -4.48 4.99
C GLU A 43 12.37 -3.57 4.97
N HIS A 44 12.25 -2.67 3.99
CA HIS A 44 11.10 -1.79 3.85
C HIS A 44 10.27 -2.14 2.61
N LEU A 45 8.96 -2.16 2.78
CA LEU A 45 7.98 -2.20 1.70
C LEU A 45 7.12 -0.94 1.79
N ILE A 46 7.06 -0.19 0.69
CA ILE A 46 6.23 0.99 0.54
C ILE A 46 5.16 0.66 -0.49
N ILE A 47 3.88 0.82 -0.12
CA ILE A 47 2.74 0.57 -0.98
C ILE A 47 2.01 1.89 -1.14
N SER A 48 1.91 2.37 -2.37
CA SER A 48 1.36 3.70 -2.64
C SER A 48 0.18 3.61 -3.60
N ASP A 49 -0.93 4.25 -3.25
CA ASP A 49 -1.98 4.48 -4.24
C ASP A 49 -1.57 5.55 -5.25
N THR A 50 -2.21 5.53 -6.41
CA THR A 50 -1.96 6.48 -7.49
C THR A 50 -3.16 7.36 -7.82
N ALA A 51 -4.24 7.27 -7.04
CA ALA A 51 -5.56 7.81 -7.33
C ALA A 51 -6.11 7.49 -8.74
N THR A 52 -5.57 6.46 -9.41
CA THR A 52 -5.93 6.08 -10.78
C THR A 52 -6.79 4.82 -10.75
N SER A 53 -8.10 4.98 -10.96
CA SER A 53 -9.04 3.85 -11.10
C SER A 53 -8.91 3.18 -12.47
N VAL A 54 -9.28 1.90 -12.54
CA VAL A 54 -9.25 1.12 -13.78
C VAL A 54 -10.65 0.60 -14.08
N ASP A 55 -11.34 1.32 -14.96
CA ASP A 55 -12.69 0.94 -15.43
C ASP A 55 -12.64 0.15 -16.75
N SER A 56 -11.49 0.11 -17.42
CA SER A 56 -11.31 -0.55 -18.71
C SER A 56 -10.68 -1.94 -18.57
N GLU A 57 -10.83 -2.74 -19.63
CA GLU A 57 -10.10 -4.01 -19.78
C GLU A 57 -8.62 -3.78 -20.12
N ASP A 58 -8.17 -2.54 -20.34
CA ASP A 58 -6.76 -2.25 -20.60
C ASP A 58 -5.96 -2.36 -19.30
N ILE A 59 -5.09 -3.36 -19.26
CA ILE A 59 -4.25 -3.71 -18.11
C ILE A 59 -2.83 -3.18 -18.27
N ARG A 60 -2.57 -2.27 -19.22
CA ARG A 60 -1.29 -1.58 -19.31
C ARG A 60 -1.21 -0.45 -18.28
N ALA A 61 -0.14 -0.42 -17.49
CA ALA A 61 0.10 0.65 -16.53
C ALA A 61 0.32 1.99 -17.26
N PRO A 62 -0.37 3.08 -16.88
CA PRO A 62 -0.10 4.42 -17.39
C PRO A 62 1.34 4.86 -17.12
N ASP A 63 1.95 5.57 -18.06
CA ASP A 63 3.35 5.99 -17.92
C ASP A 63 3.53 7.14 -16.91
N ASP A 64 2.45 7.84 -16.54
CA ASP A 64 2.42 9.02 -15.65
C ASP A 64 1.93 8.72 -14.23
N LEU A 65 1.83 7.44 -13.84
CA LEU A 65 1.50 7.05 -12.47
C LEU A 65 2.44 7.73 -11.46
N SER A 66 1.86 8.24 -10.37
CA SER A 66 2.58 8.90 -9.29
C SER A 66 1.98 8.54 -7.93
N GLU A 67 2.83 8.37 -6.93
CA GLU A 67 2.43 8.03 -5.57
C GLU A 67 1.70 9.19 -4.89
N GLN A 68 0.49 8.93 -4.37
CA GLN A 68 -0.33 9.93 -3.68
C GLN A 68 -0.35 9.71 -2.16
N ASN A 69 -0.77 8.53 -1.72
CA ASN A 69 -0.70 8.12 -0.30
C ASN A 69 0.10 6.84 -0.17
N SER A 70 0.97 6.80 0.84
CA SER A 70 1.96 5.73 1.00
C SER A 70 1.89 5.09 2.38
N ILE A 71 1.65 3.78 2.37
CA ILE A 71 1.76 2.91 3.54
C ILE A 71 3.20 2.41 3.61
N VAL A 72 3.79 2.43 4.81
CA VAL A 72 5.10 1.82 5.07
C VAL A 72 4.93 0.56 5.88
N ALA A 73 5.63 -0.49 5.46
CA ALA A 73 5.73 -1.74 6.18
C ALA A 73 7.19 -2.17 6.35
N ILE A 74 7.49 -2.81 7.47
CA ILE A 74 8.81 -3.35 7.81
C ILE A 74 8.80 -4.87 7.69
N LEU A 75 9.91 -5.44 7.24
CA LEU A 75 10.07 -6.88 7.12
C LEU A 75 9.92 -7.54 8.51
N ALA A 76 8.96 -8.44 8.62
CA ALA A 76 8.65 -9.19 9.83
C ALA A 76 9.14 -10.63 9.74
N GLU A 77 9.04 -11.24 8.55
CA GLU A 77 9.54 -12.58 8.29
C GLU A 77 10.23 -12.62 6.93
N LEU A 78 11.49 -13.03 6.92
CA LEU A 78 12.25 -13.23 5.70
C LEU A 78 11.97 -14.63 5.15
N HIS A 79 11.38 -14.68 3.96
CA HIS A 79 11.21 -15.92 3.18
C HIS A 79 11.53 -15.62 1.71
N ASP A 80 12.23 -16.53 1.02
CA ASP A 80 12.75 -16.29 -0.34
C ASP A 80 11.66 -16.05 -1.39
N SER A 81 10.49 -16.64 -1.19
CA SER A 81 9.34 -16.58 -2.10
C SER A 81 8.12 -15.88 -1.52
N ALA A 82 8.11 -15.58 -0.21
CA ALA A 82 6.93 -15.07 0.49
C ALA A 82 7.27 -14.19 1.72
N PRO A 83 8.14 -13.17 1.58
CA PRO A 83 8.49 -12.31 2.70
C PRO A 83 7.25 -11.57 3.19
N GLN A 84 7.12 -11.46 4.51
CA GLN A 84 5.99 -10.83 5.18
C GLN A 84 6.41 -9.53 5.84
N PHE A 85 5.54 -8.53 5.77
CA PHE A 85 5.81 -7.18 6.26
C PHE A 85 4.69 -6.71 7.17
N LEU A 86 5.04 -6.01 8.25
CA LEU A 86 4.10 -5.38 9.17
C LEU A 86 4.01 -3.88 8.90
N MET A 87 2.78 -3.38 8.72
CA MET A 87 2.54 -1.97 8.45
C MET A 87 2.72 -1.12 9.70
N LEU A 88 3.12 0.13 9.47
CA LEU A 88 3.42 1.09 10.51
C LEU A 88 2.38 2.19 10.58
N ARG A 89 1.99 2.53 11.82
CA ARG A 89 1.17 3.71 12.14
C ARG A 89 2.01 4.98 12.32
N HIS A 90 3.32 4.85 12.44
CA HIS A 90 4.27 5.95 12.57
C HIS A 90 5.45 5.73 11.65
N LEU A 91 5.88 6.79 10.97
CA LEU A 91 7.04 6.75 10.12
C LEU A 91 8.31 6.72 10.99
N PRO A 92 9.24 5.77 10.79
CA PRO A 92 10.51 5.76 11.54
C PRO A 92 11.34 7.02 11.26
N ASP A 93 12.14 7.43 12.23
CA ASP A 93 13.03 8.59 12.09
C ASP A 93 13.96 8.43 10.88
N GLY A 94 14.06 9.48 10.07
CA GLY A 94 14.90 9.49 8.87
C GLY A 94 14.34 8.75 7.66
N VAL A 95 13.17 8.11 7.77
CA VAL A 95 12.46 7.52 6.63
C VAL A 95 11.56 8.58 5.99
N SER A 96 11.60 8.68 4.67
CA SER A 96 10.67 9.48 3.88
C SER A 96 9.91 8.59 2.90
N VAL A 97 8.66 8.92 2.61
CA VAL A 97 7.85 8.25 1.59
C VAL A 97 7.53 9.20 0.45
N PRO A 98 7.36 8.68 -0.78
CA PRO A 98 6.75 9.44 -1.84
C PRO A 98 5.27 9.73 -1.47
N GLY A 99 4.71 10.83 -1.97
CA GLY A 99 3.36 11.26 -1.60
C GLY A 99 3.20 11.59 -0.11
N ARG A 100 2.01 11.33 0.44
CA ARG A 100 1.66 11.55 1.84
C ARG A 100 1.74 10.23 2.63
N PHE A 101 2.40 10.25 3.78
CA PHE A 101 2.37 9.09 4.69
C PHE A 101 0.94 8.79 5.15
N PHE A 102 0.56 7.52 5.04
CA PHE A 102 -0.77 7.01 5.34
C PHE A 102 -0.67 5.95 6.44
N PRO A 103 -0.90 6.32 7.72
CA PRO A 103 -0.79 5.39 8.84
C PRO A 103 -1.71 4.18 8.66
N ALA A 104 -1.21 2.97 8.84
CA ALA A 104 -2.04 1.78 8.79
C ALA A 104 -1.48 0.69 9.70
N ASP A 105 -2.37 -0.15 10.23
CA ASP A 105 -2.03 -1.43 10.83
C ASP A 105 -2.50 -2.56 9.91
N GLY A 106 -1.67 -3.60 9.78
CA GLY A 106 -1.93 -4.68 8.84
C GLY A 106 -0.67 -5.44 8.47
N VAL A 107 -0.84 -6.34 7.50
CA VAL A 107 0.22 -7.18 6.97
C VAL A 107 0.21 -7.13 5.45
N ALA A 108 1.40 -7.18 4.87
CA ALA A 108 1.61 -7.35 3.45
C ALA A 108 2.50 -8.57 3.22
N VAL A 109 2.18 -9.35 2.19
CA VAL A 109 2.92 -10.52 1.76
C VAL A 109 3.21 -10.37 0.27
N LEU A 110 4.48 -10.41 -0.09
CA LEU A 110 4.87 -10.52 -1.49
C LEU A 110 4.86 -11.99 -1.91
N SER A 111 4.61 -12.27 -3.17
CA SER A 111 4.66 -13.62 -3.73
C SER A 111 5.20 -13.59 -5.16
N LEU A 112 5.74 -14.70 -5.64
CA LEU A 112 6.00 -14.88 -7.07
C LEU A 112 5.00 -15.86 -7.66
N ASP A 113 4.29 -15.43 -8.70
CA ASP A 113 3.50 -16.31 -9.56
C ASP A 113 4.19 -16.38 -10.93
N GLY A 114 4.92 -17.47 -11.17
CA GLY A 114 5.84 -17.57 -12.29
C GLY A 114 6.91 -16.47 -12.25
N ALA A 115 6.84 -15.53 -13.20
CA ALA A 115 7.75 -14.39 -13.28
C ALA A 115 7.16 -13.07 -12.74
N ALA A 116 5.87 -13.02 -12.43
CA ALA A 116 5.20 -11.81 -11.98
C ALA A 116 5.19 -11.71 -10.46
N LEU A 117 5.49 -10.52 -9.93
CA LEU A 117 5.37 -10.25 -8.50
C LEU A 117 3.91 -10.00 -8.12
N GLY A 118 3.44 -10.71 -7.10
CA GLY A 118 2.16 -10.48 -6.44
C GLY A 118 2.35 -9.78 -5.09
N LEU A 119 1.34 -9.02 -4.69
CA LEU A 119 1.23 -8.39 -3.39
C LEU A 119 -0.18 -8.65 -2.84
N ASN A 120 -0.26 -9.36 -1.73
CA ASN A 120 -1.50 -9.48 -0.95
C ASN A 120 -1.31 -8.70 0.34
N ALA A 121 -2.27 -7.84 0.66
CA ALA A 121 -2.23 -7.09 1.90
C ALA A 121 -3.62 -6.93 2.47
N PHE A 122 -3.71 -6.89 3.78
CA PHE A 122 -4.93 -6.51 4.47
C PHE A 122 -4.56 -5.69 5.68
N GLY A 123 -5.37 -4.68 5.92
CA GLY A 123 -5.14 -3.76 7.01
C GLY A 123 -6.37 -2.92 7.26
N ARG A 124 -6.19 -1.98 8.15
CA ARG A 124 -7.19 -0.99 8.49
C ARG A 124 -6.50 0.30 8.85
N HIS A 125 -7.29 1.35 8.92
CA HIS A 125 -6.83 2.64 9.36
C HIS A 125 -8.01 3.45 9.89
N ALA A 126 -7.68 4.41 10.75
CA ALA A 126 -8.57 5.47 11.13
C ALA A 126 -7.76 6.74 11.30
N HIS A 127 -8.16 7.81 10.61
CA HIS A 127 -7.39 9.05 10.59
C HIS A 127 -8.24 10.26 10.94
N SER A 128 -7.59 11.25 11.55
CA SER A 128 -8.06 12.64 11.51
C SER A 128 -7.16 13.45 10.61
N ARG A 129 -7.74 14.44 9.91
CA ARG A 129 -6.97 15.39 9.10
C ARG A 129 -6.44 16.50 10.01
N GLY A 130 -5.14 16.79 9.90
CA GLY A 130 -4.49 17.89 10.58
C GLY A 130 -3.63 18.72 9.61
N THR A 131 -2.93 19.71 10.15
CA THR A 131 -1.98 20.53 9.38
C THR A 131 -0.72 20.76 10.21
N VAL A 132 0.43 20.49 9.60
CA VAL A 132 1.77 20.80 10.16
C VAL A 132 2.53 21.58 9.10
N ASP A 133 3.04 22.77 9.45
CA ASP A 133 3.76 23.67 8.54
C ASP A 133 3.02 23.94 7.22
N GLY A 134 1.69 24.09 7.29
CA GLY A 134 0.83 24.34 6.13
C GLY A 134 0.56 23.13 5.23
N ARG A 135 1.07 21.94 5.58
CA ARG A 135 0.84 20.69 4.85
C ARG A 135 -0.21 19.82 5.55
N ILE A 136 -1.11 19.24 4.77
CA ILE A 136 -2.11 18.29 5.28
C ILE A 136 -1.41 17.01 5.74
N VAL A 137 -1.60 16.65 6.99
CA VAL A 137 -1.13 15.39 7.58
C VAL A 137 -2.32 14.55 8.03
N LEU A 138 -2.12 13.23 8.05
CA LEU A 138 -3.07 12.28 8.60
C LEU A 138 -2.56 11.83 9.96
N HIS A 139 -3.35 12.07 11.01
CA HIS A 139 -3.06 11.61 12.35
C HIS A 139 -3.78 10.28 12.59
N ASP A 140 -3.01 9.25 12.97
CA ASP A 140 -3.55 7.97 13.41
C ASP A 140 -4.52 8.15 14.57
N ILE A 141 -5.64 7.43 14.51
CA ILE A 141 -6.61 7.28 15.60
C ILE A 141 -6.61 5.81 16.02
N PRO A 142 -5.84 5.43 17.05
CA PRO A 142 -5.71 4.02 17.46
C PRO A 142 -7.03 3.32 17.80
N HIS A 143 -7.98 4.07 18.36
CA HIS A 143 -9.27 3.57 18.83
C HIS A 143 -10.36 4.52 18.34
N PRO A 144 -10.75 4.44 17.06
CA PRO A 144 -11.82 5.29 16.54
C PRO A 144 -13.13 5.00 17.28
N ALA A 145 -14.00 6.00 17.37
CA ALA A 145 -15.38 5.76 17.78
C ALA A 145 -16.06 4.79 16.80
N PRO A 146 -17.08 4.02 17.23
CA PRO A 146 -17.87 3.20 16.31
C PRO A 146 -18.36 4.06 15.13
N ASP A 147 -18.22 3.51 13.91
CA ASP A 147 -18.62 4.16 12.66
C ASP A 147 -17.96 5.52 12.39
N ALA A 148 -16.80 5.81 13.01
CA ALA A 148 -16.08 7.04 12.76
C ALA A 148 -15.76 7.20 11.26
N GLU A 149 -16.01 8.40 10.74
CA GLU A 149 -15.68 8.74 9.36
C GLU A 149 -14.18 8.55 9.11
N GLY A 150 -13.82 7.84 8.05
CA GLY A 150 -12.43 7.53 7.72
C GLY A 150 -11.84 6.35 8.51
N ALA A 151 -12.62 5.68 9.38
CA ALA A 151 -12.25 4.40 9.98
C ALA A 151 -12.73 3.24 9.10
N ILE A 152 -11.83 2.61 8.35
CA ILE A 152 -12.16 1.52 7.42
C ILE A 152 -11.12 0.40 7.46
N ASN A 153 -11.53 -0.79 6.99
CA ASN A 153 -10.62 -1.87 6.62
C ASN A 153 -10.46 -1.91 5.10
N TRP A 154 -9.36 -2.49 4.64
CA TRP A 154 -9.08 -2.66 3.22
C TRP A 154 -8.29 -3.94 2.96
N HIS A 155 -8.49 -4.51 1.78
CA HIS A 155 -7.83 -5.70 1.27
C HIS A 155 -7.29 -5.40 -0.12
N PHE A 156 -6.00 -5.66 -0.32
CA PHE A 156 -5.32 -5.58 -1.60
C PHE A 156 -4.99 -6.98 -2.11
N ALA A 157 -5.24 -7.18 -3.39
CA ALA A 157 -4.74 -8.30 -4.16
C ALA A 157 -4.21 -7.72 -5.47
N ALA A 158 -2.91 -7.48 -5.53
CA ALA A 158 -2.26 -6.77 -6.61
C ALA A 158 -1.26 -7.64 -7.35
N LEU A 159 -1.17 -7.45 -8.66
CA LEU A 159 -0.25 -8.15 -9.54
C LEU A 159 0.59 -7.14 -10.31
N GLU A 160 1.88 -7.42 -10.47
CA GLU A 160 2.80 -6.63 -11.28
C GLU A 160 2.31 -6.53 -12.73
N HIS A 161 2.45 -5.33 -13.31
CA HIS A 161 2.29 -5.11 -14.73
C HIS A 161 3.48 -4.32 -15.30
N PRO A 162 3.80 -4.51 -16.60
CA PRO A 162 4.84 -3.74 -17.26
C PRO A 162 4.58 -2.24 -17.16
N TRP A 163 5.59 -1.50 -16.70
CA TRP A 163 5.50 -0.06 -16.51
C TRP A 163 6.81 0.61 -16.93
N SER A 164 6.69 1.61 -17.80
CA SER A 164 7.83 2.36 -18.31
C SER A 164 7.97 3.66 -17.52
N ALA A 165 8.16 3.56 -16.21
CA ALA A 165 8.41 4.76 -15.40
C ALA A 165 9.65 5.47 -15.94
N ALA A 166 9.50 6.72 -16.40
CA ALA A 166 10.66 7.60 -16.49
C ALA A 166 11.17 7.75 -15.05
N MET A 167 12.42 7.34 -14.78
CA MET A 167 13.09 7.70 -13.52
C MET A 167 13.04 9.23 -13.43
N LYS A 168 12.15 9.76 -12.59
CA LYS A 168 12.10 11.18 -12.24
C LYS A 168 12.61 11.34 -10.83
#